data_AF-A0A6A4VDD3-F1
#
_entry.id   AF-A0A6A4VDD3-F1
#
_cell.length_a   1.000
_cell.length_b   1.000
_cell.length_c   1.000
_cell.angle_alpha   90.00
_cell.angle_beta   90.00
_cell.angle_gamma   90.00
#
_symmetry.space_group_name_H-M   'P 1'
#
loop_
_entity.id
_entity.type
_entity.pdbx_description
1 polymer ?
#
loop_
_entity_poly.entity_id
_entity_poly.type
_entity_poly.pdbx_seq_one_letter_code
_entity_poly.pdbx_strand_id
1 'polypeptide(L)'
;MNFLREEMKALREEMTNQREETKGCKSEVTNLKTEMKRQKEENTALHSEVVRLQQAMVEERSTRQVVVEELRQEVRRLTAPFGRLHGLVPREHEEAVETQVPLDRAQVRELEDRLDQALVDQKRAEDDLKESRATNSATETKLRETEARNDDLMGKNKDLEQTNASLMKRLHEEERTLDHERSSSKDKDEVIKRQQEEMKQQKEKQQALMNTKVALDEEISAFNKLLEFNTSIKKLCFPPGLSEKSLTNILQNSEGMEELLMTSPSDSTGQWARLLPSSLKKLDVFGPGETGEPVPLNRRPDHGLTVVIKRAGDDVIDQLAKELGPRVTGLNMFSCPRVTAGALQRLLSALTGLEDVTLGGSLSGAITDASLAALHGRSQLRKMQLGQRGVLCTDIPVTAVSRLVVTCRKLEALIFDATEELCQRVLDALVRADLGKRDDGKPRTLRFEVLAPVYEKLKKPWFFSSINVVKNT
;
A
#
# COMPACT_ATOMS: atom_id res chain seq x y z
N MET A 1 -7.94 -34.65 20.51
CA MET A 1 -7.44 -35.27 19.27
C MET A 1 -8.57 -35.75 18.38
N ASN A 2 -9.25 -36.88 18.68
CA ASN A 2 -10.21 -37.46 17.73
C ASN A 2 -11.39 -36.54 17.35
N PHE A 3 -11.98 -35.81 18.30
CA PHE A 3 -13.05 -34.83 18.03
C PHE A 3 -12.67 -33.83 16.92
N LEU A 4 -11.54 -33.12 17.09
CA LEU A 4 -11.00 -32.17 16.11
C LEU A 4 -10.67 -32.81 14.75
N ARG A 5 -10.43 -34.13 14.69
CA ARG A 5 -10.20 -34.85 13.42
C ARG A 5 -11.50 -35.02 12.64
N GLU A 6 -12.58 -35.40 13.33
CA GLU A 6 -13.90 -35.56 12.70
C GLU A 6 -14.54 -34.22 12.36
N GLU A 7 -14.37 -33.20 13.20
CA GLU A 7 -14.78 -31.82 12.92
C GLU A 7 -14.08 -31.27 11.66
N MET A 8 -12.76 -31.46 11.56
CA MET A 8 -11.98 -31.13 10.35
C MET A 8 -12.28 -32.02 9.14
N LYS A 9 -12.98 -33.15 9.31
CA LYS A 9 -13.47 -34.01 8.21
C LYS A 9 -14.83 -33.50 7.72
N ALA A 10 -15.77 -33.25 8.63
CA ALA A 10 -17.08 -32.68 8.33
C ALA A 10 -16.96 -31.32 7.61
N LEU A 11 -16.11 -30.42 8.10
CA LEU A 11 -15.83 -29.13 7.46
C LEU A 11 -15.24 -29.27 6.04
N ARG A 12 -14.50 -30.35 5.74
CA ARG A 12 -14.01 -30.61 4.38
C ARG A 12 -15.12 -31.10 3.46
N GLU A 13 -15.99 -31.98 3.96
CA GLU A 13 -17.12 -32.54 3.22
C GLU A 13 -18.16 -31.44 2.90
N GLU A 14 -18.45 -30.56 3.86
CA GLU A 14 -19.27 -29.37 3.66
C GLU A 14 -18.66 -28.41 2.62
N MET A 15 -17.36 -28.08 2.75
CA MET A 15 -16.64 -27.25 1.78
C MET A 15 -16.60 -27.84 0.36
N THR A 16 -16.65 -29.17 0.21
CA THR A 16 -16.84 -29.79 -1.12
C THR A 16 -18.27 -29.65 -1.63
N ASN A 17 -19.29 -29.84 -0.80
CA ASN A 17 -20.69 -29.71 -1.22
C ASN A 17 -21.02 -28.27 -1.67
N GLN A 18 -20.68 -27.27 -0.85
CA GLN A 18 -20.85 -25.85 -1.20
C GLN A 18 -20.13 -25.47 -2.51
N ARG A 19 -18.99 -26.13 -2.81
CA ARG A 19 -18.24 -25.91 -4.05
C ARG A 19 -18.94 -26.49 -5.28
N GLU A 20 -19.64 -27.62 -5.17
CA GLU A 20 -20.43 -28.18 -6.26
C GLU A 20 -21.75 -27.41 -6.45
N GLU A 21 -22.43 -27.01 -5.37
CA GLU A 21 -23.58 -26.10 -5.40
C GLU A 21 -23.22 -24.78 -6.11
N THR A 22 -22.06 -24.19 -5.79
CA THR A 22 -21.54 -22.99 -6.45
C THR A 22 -21.32 -23.20 -7.96
N LYS A 23 -20.99 -24.41 -8.43
CA LYS A 23 -20.94 -24.71 -9.88
C LYS A 23 -22.33 -24.81 -10.48
N GLY A 24 -23.29 -25.42 -9.78
CA GLY A 24 -24.69 -25.51 -10.17
C GLY A 24 -25.31 -24.13 -10.37
N CYS A 25 -25.29 -23.29 -9.34
CA CYS A 25 -25.80 -21.91 -9.44
C CYS A 25 -25.08 -21.11 -10.55
N LYS A 26 -23.78 -21.36 -10.79
CA LYS A 26 -23.05 -20.71 -11.90
C LYS A 26 -23.53 -21.17 -13.28
N SER A 27 -23.91 -22.44 -13.46
CA SER A 27 -24.46 -22.92 -14.74
C SER A 27 -25.88 -22.43 -14.97
N GLU A 28 -26.71 -22.37 -13.92
CA GLU A 28 -28.04 -21.77 -13.95
C GLU A 28 -27.98 -20.28 -14.32
N VAL A 29 -27.08 -19.51 -13.70
CA VAL A 29 -26.85 -18.09 -14.05
C VAL A 29 -26.41 -17.92 -15.51
N THR A 30 -25.61 -18.84 -16.07
CA THR A 30 -25.30 -18.78 -17.51
C THR A 30 -26.52 -19.07 -18.40
N ASN A 31 -27.36 -20.04 -18.02
CA ASN A 31 -28.57 -20.39 -18.77
C ASN A 31 -29.62 -19.27 -18.73
N LEU A 32 -29.87 -18.68 -17.55
CA LEU A 32 -30.73 -17.52 -17.37
C LEU A 32 -30.22 -16.32 -18.17
N LYS A 33 -28.90 -16.10 -18.24
CA LYS A 33 -28.31 -15.03 -19.04
C LYS A 33 -28.49 -15.24 -20.55
N THR A 34 -28.43 -16.48 -21.04
CA THR A 34 -28.75 -16.77 -22.45
C THR A 34 -30.24 -16.60 -22.76
N GLU A 35 -31.13 -17.02 -21.85
CA GLU A 35 -32.58 -16.86 -22.02
C GLU A 35 -33.00 -15.39 -21.96
N MET A 36 -32.47 -14.59 -21.02
CA MET A 36 -32.72 -13.16 -20.95
C MET A 36 -32.25 -12.42 -22.22
N LYS A 37 -31.15 -12.87 -22.85
CA LYS A 37 -30.70 -12.34 -24.15
C LYS A 37 -31.70 -12.68 -25.26
N ARG A 38 -32.16 -13.93 -25.33
CA ARG A 38 -33.19 -14.40 -26.28
C ARG A 38 -34.49 -13.60 -26.15
N GLN A 39 -34.98 -13.42 -24.93
CA GLN A 39 -36.19 -12.64 -24.64
C GLN A 39 -36.03 -11.16 -24.98
N LYS A 40 -34.83 -10.57 -24.83
CA LYS A 40 -34.57 -9.18 -25.25
C LYS A 40 -34.58 -9.02 -26.76
N GLU A 41 -34.04 -10.00 -27.49
CA GLU A 41 -34.08 -10.04 -28.96
C GLU A 41 -35.51 -10.22 -29.48
N GLU A 42 -36.29 -11.12 -28.87
CA GLU A 42 -37.71 -11.33 -29.14
C GLU A 42 -38.57 -10.09 -28.87
N ASN A 43 -38.40 -9.42 -27.72
CA ASN A 43 -39.09 -8.15 -27.44
C ASN A 43 -38.73 -7.04 -28.44
N THR A 44 -37.49 -7.00 -28.93
CA THR A 44 -37.05 -6.01 -29.94
C THR A 44 -37.74 -6.26 -31.28
N ALA A 45 -37.89 -7.52 -31.68
CA ALA A 45 -38.64 -7.91 -32.87
C ALA A 45 -40.15 -7.59 -32.74
N LEU A 46 -40.77 -7.96 -31.60
CA LEU A 46 -42.17 -7.66 -31.32
C LEU A 46 -42.46 -6.16 -31.31
N HIS A 47 -41.59 -5.35 -30.70
CA HIS A 47 -41.74 -3.89 -30.72
C HIS A 47 -41.66 -3.31 -32.14
N SER A 48 -40.74 -3.83 -32.96
CA SER A 48 -40.61 -3.43 -34.38
C SER A 48 -41.88 -3.77 -35.19
N GLU A 49 -42.48 -4.93 -34.94
CA GLU A 49 -43.73 -5.36 -35.58
C GLU A 49 -44.94 -4.54 -35.10
N VAL A 50 -45.02 -4.19 -33.81
CA VAL A 50 -46.06 -3.29 -33.28
C VAL A 50 -45.97 -1.90 -33.95
N VAL A 51 -44.77 -1.34 -34.12
CA VAL A 51 -44.58 -0.07 -34.84
C VAL A 51 -45.00 -0.20 -36.32
N ARG A 52 -44.67 -1.32 -36.98
CA ARG A 52 -45.09 -1.58 -38.36
C ARG A 52 -46.63 -1.67 -38.49
N LEU A 53 -47.30 -2.31 -37.54
CA LEU A 53 -48.76 -2.42 -37.50
C LEU A 53 -49.44 -1.08 -37.17
N GLN A 54 -48.85 -0.27 -36.28
CA GLN A 54 -49.34 1.09 -36.00
C GLN A 54 -49.24 1.98 -37.24
N GLN A 55 -48.12 1.94 -37.97
CA GLN A 55 -47.95 2.68 -39.22
C GLN A 55 -48.99 2.26 -40.28
N ALA A 56 -49.16 0.95 -40.50
CA ALA A 56 -50.17 0.42 -41.42
C ALA A 56 -51.60 0.83 -41.03
N MET A 57 -51.92 0.88 -39.73
CA MET A 57 -53.23 1.34 -39.24
C MET A 57 -53.47 2.83 -39.51
N VAL A 58 -52.44 3.67 -39.44
CA VAL A 58 -52.52 5.10 -39.79
C VAL A 58 -52.74 5.30 -41.29
N GLU A 59 -52.06 4.51 -42.13
CA GLU A 59 -52.24 4.51 -43.59
C GLU A 59 -53.65 4.01 -44.00
N GLU A 60 -54.14 2.95 -43.35
CA GLU A 60 -55.49 2.41 -43.55
C GLU A 60 -56.57 3.43 -43.16
N ARG A 61 -56.41 4.07 -41.99
CA ARG A 61 -57.28 5.18 -41.56
C ARG A 61 -57.23 6.35 -42.55
N SER A 62 -56.06 6.70 -43.08
CA SER A 62 -55.92 7.80 -44.04
C SER A 62 -56.60 7.50 -45.38
N THR A 63 -56.47 6.27 -45.90
CA THR A 63 -57.16 5.86 -47.13
C THR A 63 -58.67 5.80 -46.94
N ARG A 64 -59.18 5.30 -45.79
CA ARG A 64 -60.61 5.43 -45.45
C ARG A 64 -61.07 6.88 -45.36
N GLN A 65 -60.27 7.78 -44.79
CA GLN A 65 -60.58 9.20 -44.67
C GLN A 65 -60.78 9.86 -46.05
N VAL A 66 -59.97 9.50 -47.06
CA VAL A 66 -60.12 9.95 -48.45
C VAL A 66 -61.42 9.42 -49.06
N VAL A 67 -61.66 8.11 -49.01
CA VAL A 67 -62.87 7.48 -49.58
C VAL A 67 -64.16 8.05 -48.96
N VAL A 68 -64.17 8.33 -47.65
CA VAL A 68 -65.30 8.98 -46.96
C VAL A 68 -65.54 10.41 -47.48
N GLU A 69 -64.49 11.17 -47.77
CA GLU A 69 -64.65 12.54 -48.28
C GLU A 69 -65.02 12.58 -49.78
N GLU A 70 -64.55 11.61 -50.58
CA GLU A 70 -65.02 11.38 -51.95
C GLU A 70 -66.52 11.03 -51.97
N LEU A 71 -66.96 10.08 -51.14
CA LEU A 71 -68.38 9.75 -50.98
C LEU A 71 -69.21 10.96 -50.55
N ARG A 72 -68.71 11.79 -49.62
CA ARG A 72 -69.36 13.05 -49.24
C ARG A 72 -69.41 14.07 -50.37
N GLN A 73 -68.43 14.10 -51.27
CA GLN A 73 -68.45 14.98 -52.45
C GLN A 73 -69.49 14.50 -53.46
N GLU A 74 -69.59 13.20 -53.75
CA GLU A 74 -70.61 12.66 -54.65
C GLU A 74 -72.03 12.79 -54.07
N VAL A 75 -72.22 12.57 -52.76
CA VAL A 75 -73.51 12.87 -52.09
C VAL A 75 -73.86 14.36 -52.20
N ARG A 76 -72.91 15.28 -52.03
CA ARG A 76 -73.15 16.72 -52.27
C ARG A 76 -73.47 17.04 -53.74
N ARG A 77 -72.90 16.29 -54.69
CA ARG A 77 -73.20 16.41 -56.13
C ARG A 77 -74.61 15.91 -56.47
N LEU A 78 -75.06 14.84 -55.83
CA LEU A 78 -76.41 14.26 -55.97
C LEU A 78 -77.50 15.04 -55.21
N THR A 79 -77.14 15.74 -54.14
CA THR A 79 -78.06 16.55 -53.30
C THR A 79 -78.13 18.01 -53.77
N ALA A 80 -77.51 18.37 -54.89
CA ALA A 80 -77.65 19.69 -55.50
C ALA A 80 -79.08 19.89 -56.04
N PRO A 81 -79.80 20.96 -55.65
CA PRO A 81 -81.24 21.06 -55.90
C PRO A 81 -81.61 21.39 -57.35
N PHE A 82 -82.62 20.68 -57.88
CA PHE A 82 -83.36 21.07 -59.08
C PHE A 82 -84.17 22.37 -58.83
N GLY A 83 -83.54 23.53 -59.02
CA GLY A 83 -84.13 24.82 -58.70
C GLY A 83 -84.95 25.47 -59.83
N ARG A 84 -86.27 25.23 -59.88
CA ARG A 84 -87.31 26.22 -60.28
C ARG A 84 -88.75 25.72 -60.11
N LEU A 85 -89.70 26.68 -60.09
CA LEU A 85 -91.17 26.53 -59.86
C LEU A 85 -91.50 26.10 -58.41
N HIS A 86 -91.88 26.96 -57.45
CA HIS A 86 -92.45 28.33 -57.42
C HIS A 86 -94.00 28.45 -57.56
N GLY A 87 -94.71 27.93 -56.54
CA GLY A 87 -95.83 28.59 -55.86
C GLY A 87 -97.24 28.61 -56.51
N LEU A 88 -98.28 28.52 -55.67
CA LEU A 88 -99.40 29.49 -55.55
C LEU A 88 -100.31 29.14 -54.34
N VAL A 89 -101.16 30.08 -53.92
CA VAL A 89 -102.01 30.10 -52.70
C VAL A 89 -103.35 30.78 -53.11
N PRO A 90 -104.55 30.23 -52.76
CA PRO A 90 -105.34 30.71 -51.58
C PRO A 90 -106.21 29.58 -50.93
N ARG A 91 -107.01 29.71 -49.86
CA ARG A 91 -107.82 30.79 -49.22
C ARG A 91 -109.07 31.20 -50.05
N GLU A 92 -110.25 31.56 -49.51
CA GLU A 92 -110.81 31.52 -48.14
C GLU A 92 -112.02 30.53 -48.11
N HIS A 93 -113.25 30.67 -47.57
CA HIS A 93 -114.05 31.69 -46.83
C HIS A 93 -115.02 30.96 -45.85
N GLU A 94 -115.80 31.71 -45.06
CA GLU A 94 -116.85 31.28 -44.10
C GLU A 94 -118.03 32.28 -44.15
N GLU A 95 -119.15 32.05 -43.43
CA GLU A 95 -120.41 32.87 -43.41
C GLU A 95 -121.23 32.84 -44.73
N ALA A 96 -122.55 33.09 -44.85
CA ALA A 96 -123.71 33.34 -43.95
C ALA A 96 -125.03 33.24 -44.81
N VAL A 97 -126.30 33.21 -44.36
CA VAL A 97 -127.05 32.93 -43.09
C VAL A 97 -128.56 32.79 -43.46
N GLU A 98 -129.39 32.11 -42.64
CA GLU A 98 -130.89 32.04 -42.71
C GLU A 98 -131.54 31.34 -43.96
N THR A 99 -132.77 30.79 -43.95
CA THR A 99 -133.97 30.88 -43.07
C THR A 99 -134.67 29.50 -42.83
N GLN A 100 -135.73 29.53 -42.00
CA GLN A 100 -136.92 28.66 -42.03
C GLN A 100 -136.95 27.32 -41.25
N VAL A 101 -137.49 27.42 -40.02
CA VAL A 101 -138.10 26.34 -39.19
C VAL A 101 -139.31 25.74 -39.93
N PRO A 102 -139.49 24.39 -40.01
CA PRO A 102 -139.92 23.63 -38.83
C PRO A 102 -139.17 22.32 -38.53
N LEU A 103 -138.74 22.24 -37.27
CA LEU A 103 -138.90 21.09 -36.37
C LEU A 103 -138.59 19.69 -36.94
N ASP A 104 -137.42 19.16 -36.58
CA ASP A 104 -137.42 17.80 -36.06
C ASP A 104 -136.58 17.67 -34.78
N ARG A 105 -137.14 16.97 -33.79
CA ARG A 105 -136.67 16.94 -32.39
C ARG A 105 -135.47 16.00 -32.18
N ALA A 106 -135.06 15.32 -33.26
CA ALA A 106 -133.90 14.43 -33.30
C ALA A 106 -132.58 15.18 -33.42
N GLN A 107 -132.49 16.24 -34.24
CA GLN A 107 -131.22 16.93 -34.52
C GLN A 107 -130.66 17.68 -33.29
N VAL A 108 -131.53 18.19 -32.42
CA VAL A 108 -131.10 18.78 -31.15
C VAL A 108 -130.48 17.71 -30.24
N ARG A 109 -131.10 16.52 -30.15
CA ARG A 109 -130.51 15.39 -29.42
C ARG A 109 -129.21 14.90 -30.03
N GLU A 110 -129.11 14.83 -31.35
CA GLU A 110 -127.87 14.44 -32.02
C GLU A 110 -126.73 15.43 -31.73
N LEU A 111 -127.03 16.72 -31.56
CA LEU A 111 -126.06 17.74 -31.14
C LEU A 111 -125.77 17.69 -29.64
N GLU A 112 -126.74 17.37 -28.79
CA GLU A 112 -126.57 17.13 -27.35
C GLU A 112 -125.70 15.87 -27.10
N ASP A 113 -126.05 14.73 -27.72
CA ASP A 113 -125.29 13.47 -27.69
C ASP A 113 -123.86 13.66 -28.22
N ARG A 114 -123.67 14.46 -29.29
CA ARG A 114 -122.33 14.81 -29.80
C ARG A 114 -121.55 15.74 -28.89
N LEU A 115 -122.22 16.64 -28.15
CA LEU A 115 -121.57 17.51 -27.18
C LEU A 115 -121.14 16.72 -25.93
N ASP A 116 -122.00 15.84 -25.42
CA ASP A 116 -121.68 14.94 -24.31
C ASP A 116 -120.58 13.94 -24.70
N GLN A 117 -120.60 13.38 -25.92
CA GLN A 117 -119.51 12.56 -26.44
C GLN A 117 -118.19 13.36 -26.56
N ALA A 118 -118.23 14.60 -27.05
CA ALA A 118 -117.05 15.47 -27.11
C ALA A 118 -116.51 15.83 -25.71
N LEU A 119 -117.38 16.03 -24.72
CA LEU A 119 -116.99 16.25 -23.33
C LEU A 119 -116.39 14.97 -22.70
N VAL A 120 -116.91 13.79 -23.02
CA VAL A 120 -116.33 12.49 -22.60
C VAL A 120 -114.95 12.27 -23.23
N ASP A 121 -114.77 12.60 -24.51
CA ASP A 121 -113.48 12.44 -25.19
C ASP A 121 -112.47 13.53 -24.80
N GLN A 122 -112.91 14.76 -24.51
CA GLN A 122 -112.07 15.76 -23.84
C GLN A 122 -111.65 15.25 -22.45
N LYS A 123 -112.57 14.66 -21.68
CA LYS A 123 -112.28 14.11 -20.35
C LYS A 123 -111.20 13.03 -20.41
N ARG A 124 -111.32 12.09 -21.36
CA ARG A 124 -110.30 11.08 -21.66
C ARG A 124 -108.97 11.73 -22.02
N ALA A 125 -108.95 12.66 -22.97
CA ALA A 125 -107.72 13.34 -23.39
C ALA A 125 -107.05 14.14 -22.24
N GLU A 126 -107.82 14.70 -21.32
CA GLU A 126 -107.31 15.38 -20.11
C GLU A 126 -106.71 14.40 -19.09
N ASP A 127 -107.37 13.26 -18.83
CA ASP A 127 -106.85 12.23 -17.93
C ASP A 127 -105.64 11.48 -18.57
N ASP A 128 -105.63 11.23 -19.88
CA ASP A 128 -104.48 10.71 -20.64
C ASP A 128 -103.29 11.68 -20.59
N LEU A 129 -103.52 13.00 -20.75
CA LEU A 129 -102.48 14.03 -20.58
C LEU A 129 -101.93 14.10 -19.16
N LYS A 130 -102.77 13.78 -18.17
CA LYS A 130 -102.41 13.77 -16.75
C LYS A 130 -101.63 12.51 -16.38
N GLU A 131 -101.95 11.36 -16.95
CA GLU A 131 -101.13 10.15 -16.87
C GLU A 131 -99.80 10.32 -17.63
N SER A 132 -99.80 10.94 -18.81
CA SER A 132 -98.59 11.31 -19.56
C SER A 132 -97.69 12.27 -18.76
N ARG A 133 -98.27 13.26 -18.06
CA ARG A 133 -97.52 14.15 -17.15
C ARG A 133 -96.97 13.42 -15.93
N ALA A 134 -97.74 12.49 -15.34
CA ALA A 134 -97.30 11.70 -14.20
C ALA A 134 -96.16 10.73 -14.57
N THR A 135 -96.27 10.06 -15.72
CA THR A 135 -95.22 9.17 -16.25
C THR A 135 -93.98 9.95 -16.68
N ASN A 136 -94.11 11.08 -17.38
CA ASN A 136 -92.98 11.95 -17.71
C ASN A 136 -92.25 12.44 -16.44
N SER A 137 -92.99 12.91 -15.43
CA SER A 137 -92.43 13.29 -14.12
C SER A 137 -91.66 12.13 -13.46
N ALA A 138 -92.22 10.92 -13.49
CA ALA A 138 -91.56 9.71 -12.99
C ALA A 138 -90.39 9.20 -13.85
N THR A 139 -90.23 9.67 -15.09
CA THR A 139 -89.01 9.47 -15.90
C THR A 139 -87.98 10.55 -15.67
N GLU A 140 -88.38 11.81 -15.45
CA GLU A 140 -87.47 12.91 -15.10
C GLU A 140 -86.79 12.67 -13.75
N THR A 141 -87.51 12.18 -12.73
CA THR A 141 -86.89 11.85 -11.43
C THR A 141 -85.85 10.75 -11.58
N LYS A 142 -86.17 9.66 -12.28
CA LYS A 142 -85.23 8.57 -12.59
C LYS A 142 -84.03 9.04 -13.40
N LEU A 143 -84.23 9.95 -14.36
CA LEU A 143 -83.13 10.52 -15.14
C LEU A 143 -82.18 11.28 -14.21
N ARG A 144 -82.68 12.18 -13.37
CA ARG A 144 -81.89 12.94 -12.38
C ARG A 144 -81.19 12.03 -11.37
N GLU A 145 -81.82 10.93 -10.95
CA GLU A 145 -81.19 9.89 -10.13
C GLU A 145 -80.03 9.18 -10.85
N THR A 146 -80.17 8.90 -12.16
CA THR A 146 -79.07 8.32 -12.96
C THR A 146 -77.97 9.33 -13.26
N GLU A 147 -78.29 10.60 -13.47
CA GLU A 147 -77.32 11.69 -13.66
C GLU A 147 -76.46 11.87 -12.40
N ALA A 148 -77.10 12.04 -11.23
CA ALA A 148 -76.39 12.15 -9.94
C ALA A 148 -75.54 10.91 -9.62
N ARG A 149 -76.00 9.72 -10.02
CA ARG A 149 -75.21 8.48 -9.89
C ARG A 149 -74.03 8.42 -10.85
N ASN A 150 -74.16 8.95 -12.07
CA ASN A 150 -73.06 9.03 -13.03
C ASN A 150 -71.99 10.01 -12.55
N ASP A 151 -72.37 11.15 -11.95
CA ASP A 151 -71.43 12.11 -11.36
C ASP A 151 -70.64 11.51 -10.18
N ASP A 152 -71.32 10.77 -9.28
CA ASP A 152 -70.69 10.01 -8.19
C ASP A 152 -69.69 8.95 -8.72
N LEU A 153 -70.06 8.24 -9.80
CA LEU A 153 -69.18 7.26 -10.44
C LEU A 153 -67.99 7.92 -11.16
N MET A 154 -68.17 9.07 -11.81
CA MET A 154 -67.06 9.83 -12.41
C MET A 154 -66.11 10.38 -11.34
N GLY A 155 -66.62 10.87 -10.21
CA GLY A 155 -65.82 11.26 -9.06
C GLY A 155 -64.95 10.11 -8.55
N LYS A 156 -65.57 8.96 -8.30
CA LYS A 156 -64.85 7.73 -7.85
C LYS A 156 -63.84 7.24 -8.88
N ASN A 157 -64.14 7.30 -10.17
CA ASN A 157 -63.18 6.92 -11.20
C ASN A 157 -61.96 7.85 -11.22
N LYS A 158 -62.17 9.18 -11.08
CA LYS A 158 -61.08 10.16 -10.98
C LYS A 158 -60.21 9.96 -9.73
N ASP A 159 -60.81 9.64 -8.59
CA ASP A 159 -60.07 9.33 -7.35
C ASP A 159 -59.25 8.04 -7.50
N LEU A 160 -59.77 7.03 -8.20
CA LEU A 160 -59.05 5.80 -8.54
C LEU A 160 -57.91 6.06 -9.54
N GLU A 161 -58.11 6.88 -10.56
CA GLU A 161 -57.05 7.31 -11.49
C GLU A 161 -55.91 8.04 -10.77
N GLN A 162 -56.25 8.99 -9.88
CA GLN A 162 -55.26 9.70 -9.05
C GLN A 162 -54.53 8.76 -8.08
N THR A 163 -55.24 7.79 -7.50
CA THR A 163 -54.66 6.76 -6.62
C THR A 163 -53.69 5.85 -7.40
N ASN A 164 -54.09 5.38 -8.58
CA ASN A 164 -53.26 4.55 -9.46
C ASN A 164 -52.01 5.31 -9.93
N ALA A 165 -52.12 6.59 -10.30
CA ALA A 165 -50.97 7.43 -10.65
C ALA A 165 -49.99 7.58 -9.47
N SER A 166 -50.50 7.73 -8.25
CA SER A 166 -49.69 7.79 -7.02
C SER A 166 -48.98 6.46 -6.73
N LEU A 167 -49.67 5.33 -6.88
CA LEU A 167 -49.12 3.98 -6.71
C LEU A 167 -48.04 3.67 -7.76
N MET A 168 -48.28 3.98 -9.03
CA MET A 168 -47.29 3.82 -10.12
C MET A 168 -46.03 4.66 -9.87
N LYS A 169 -46.18 5.90 -9.37
CA LYS A 169 -45.03 6.73 -8.99
C LYS A 169 -44.20 6.07 -7.87
N ARG A 170 -44.86 5.56 -6.83
CA ARG A 170 -44.19 4.88 -5.71
C ARG A 170 -43.48 3.61 -6.15
N LEU A 171 -44.13 2.78 -6.99
CA LEU A 171 -43.55 1.57 -7.56
C LEU A 171 -42.24 1.88 -8.31
N HIS A 172 -42.24 2.89 -9.18
CA HIS A 172 -41.03 3.33 -9.88
C HIS A 172 -39.95 3.97 -9.00
N GLU A 173 -40.27 4.37 -7.77
CA GLU A 173 -39.32 4.90 -6.79
C GLU A 173 -38.70 3.76 -5.96
N GLU A 174 -39.50 2.74 -5.64
CA GLU A 174 -39.10 1.48 -5.00
C GLU A 174 -38.20 0.63 -5.93
N GLU A 175 -38.56 0.48 -7.22
CA GLU A 175 -37.72 -0.16 -8.24
C GLU A 175 -36.32 0.46 -8.32
N ARG A 176 -36.24 1.80 -8.38
CA ARG A 176 -34.97 2.54 -8.41
C ARG A 176 -34.15 2.36 -7.13
N THR A 177 -34.82 2.24 -5.99
CA THR A 177 -34.16 2.01 -4.69
C THR A 177 -33.55 0.61 -4.66
N LEU A 178 -34.29 -0.42 -5.08
CA LEU A 178 -33.83 -1.81 -5.14
C LEU A 178 -32.64 -1.98 -6.11
N ASP A 179 -32.65 -1.32 -7.28
CA ASP A 179 -31.52 -1.38 -8.22
C ASP A 179 -30.29 -0.63 -7.71
N HIS A 180 -30.46 0.47 -6.95
CA HIS A 180 -29.34 1.12 -6.26
C HIS A 180 -28.75 0.23 -5.15
N GLU A 181 -29.59 -0.43 -4.34
CA GLU A 181 -29.15 -1.38 -3.32
C GLU A 181 -28.43 -2.59 -3.91
N ARG A 182 -28.93 -3.15 -5.03
CA ARG A 182 -28.26 -4.22 -5.79
C ARG A 182 -26.87 -3.81 -6.28
N SER A 183 -26.73 -2.59 -6.81
CA SER A 183 -25.41 -2.06 -7.20
C SER A 183 -24.49 -1.92 -5.98
N SER A 184 -24.99 -1.31 -4.90
CA SER A 184 -24.23 -1.14 -3.66
C SER A 184 -23.79 -2.47 -3.02
N SER A 185 -24.63 -3.51 -3.08
CA SER A 185 -24.28 -4.86 -2.63
C SER A 185 -23.14 -5.43 -3.47
N LYS A 186 -23.26 -5.37 -4.80
CA LYS A 186 -22.21 -5.85 -5.71
C LYS A 186 -20.86 -5.15 -5.47
N ASP A 187 -20.87 -3.85 -5.22
CA ASP A 187 -19.65 -3.08 -4.93
C ASP A 187 -19.03 -3.50 -3.58
N LYS A 188 -19.85 -3.79 -2.56
CA LYS A 188 -19.40 -4.37 -1.28
C LYS A 188 -18.82 -5.78 -1.47
N ASP A 189 -19.45 -6.64 -2.28
CA ASP A 189 -18.96 -7.98 -2.58
C ASP A 189 -17.60 -7.95 -3.30
N GLU A 190 -17.40 -7.00 -4.21
CA GLU A 190 -16.09 -6.79 -4.84
C GLU A 190 -15.02 -6.31 -3.85
N VAL A 191 -15.36 -5.47 -2.86
CA VAL A 191 -14.43 -5.05 -1.79
C VAL A 191 -14.08 -6.21 -0.85
N ILE A 192 -15.09 -6.97 -0.39
CA ILE A 192 -14.90 -8.15 0.47
C ILE A 192 -13.99 -9.17 -0.22
N LYS A 193 -14.20 -9.42 -1.52
CA LYS A 193 -13.37 -10.33 -2.30
C LYS A 193 -11.91 -9.88 -2.44
N ARG A 194 -11.65 -8.56 -2.56
CA ARG A 194 -10.29 -8.01 -2.59
C ARG A 194 -9.60 -8.22 -1.23
N GLN A 195 -10.28 -7.89 -0.13
CA GLN A 195 -9.78 -8.09 1.23
C GLN A 195 -9.49 -9.56 1.55
N GLN A 196 -10.31 -10.50 1.06
CA GLN A 196 -10.08 -11.94 1.22
C GLN A 196 -8.80 -12.41 0.51
N GLU A 197 -8.53 -11.93 -0.71
CA GLU A 197 -7.31 -12.29 -1.43
C GLU A 197 -6.06 -11.61 -0.83
N GLU A 198 -6.16 -10.36 -0.36
CA GLU A 198 -5.09 -9.68 0.39
C GLU A 198 -4.73 -10.45 1.69
N MET A 199 -5.74 -10.85 2.48
CA MET A 199 -5.56 -11.67 3.69
C MET A 199 -4.92 -13.03 3.38
N LYS A 200 -5.30 -13.66 2.25
CA LYS A 200 -4.70 -14.92 1.78
C LYS A 200 -3.23 -14.72 1.40
N GLN A 201 -2.90 -13.70 0.63
CA GLN A 201 -1.51 -13.38 0.25
C GLN A 201 -0.64 -13.02 1.46
N GLN A 202 -1.19 -12.30 2.44
CA GLN A 202 -0.51 -12.02 3.71
C GLN A 202 -0.20 -13.32 4.48
N LYS A 203 -1.14 -14.26 4.52
CA LYS A 203 -0.96 -15.59 5.16
C LYS A 203 0.08 -16.44 4.42
N GLU A 204 0.06 -16.46 3.08
CA GLU A 204 1.07 -17.13 2.25
C GLU A 204 2.47 -16.55 2.50
N LYS A 205 2.59 -15.21 2.55
CA LYS A 205 3.84 -14.50 2.88
C LYS A 205 4.35 -14.80 4.29
N GLN A 206 3.46 -14.88 5.29
CA GLN A 206 3.82 -15.26 6.66
C GLN A 206 4.29 -16.72 6.75
N GLN A 207 3.66 -17.64 6.01
CA GLN A 207 4.10 -19.04 5.97
C GLN A 207 5.47 -19.18 5.29
N ALA A 208 5.72 -18.45 4.19
CA ALA A 208 7.03 -18.43 3.55
C ALA A 208 8.12 -17.92 4.50
N LEU A 209 7.86 -16.82 5.22
CA LEU A 209 8.78 -16.27 6.22
C LEU A 209 9.05 -17.25 7.38
N MET A 210 8.04 -17.98 7.85
CA MET A 210 8.20 -19.02 8.87
C MET A 210 9.10 -20.15 8.36
N ASN A 211 8.90 -20.61 7.12
CA ASN A 211 9.71 -21.68 6.52
C ASN A 211 11.18 -21.25 6.40
N THR A 212 11.44 -20.01 5.94
CA THR A 212 12.81 -19.45 5.89
C THR A 212 13.44 -19.34 7.28
N LYS A 213 12.67 -18.95 8.31
CA LYS A 213 13.17 -18.91 9.69
C LYS A 213 13.62 -20.29 10.18
N VAL A 214 12.79 -21.32 9.96
CA VAL A 214 13.11 -22.70 10.39
C VAL A 214 14.38 -23.20 9.69
N ALA A 215 14.55 -22.96 8.39
CA ALA A 215 15.77 -23.32 7.68
C ALA A 215 17.03 -22.63 8.26
N LEU A 216 16.94 -21.35 8.62
CA LEU A 216 18.03 -20.62 9.26
C LEU A 216 18.32 -21.12 10.68
N ASP A 217 17.28 -21.44 11.47
CA ASP A 217 17.44 -22.05 12.80
C ASP A 217 18.13 -23.44 12.71
N GLU A 218 17.85 -24.21 11.65
CA GLU A 218 18.52 -25.49 11.35
C GLU A 218 19.99 -25.31 10.91
N GLU A 219 20.28 -24.36 10.01
CA GLU A 219 21.66 -24.02 9.62
C GLU A 219 22.48 -23.55 10.83
N ILE A 220 21.94 -22.67 11.67
CA ILE A 220 22.58 -22.21 12.91
C ILE A 220 22.83 -23.40 13.86
N SER A 221 21.90 -24.35 13.96
CA SER A 221 22.09 -25.59 14.74
C SER A 221 23.24 -26.45 14.19
N ALA A 222 23.39 -26.54 12.86
CA ALA A 222 24.48 -27.26 12.23
C ALA A 222 25.84 -26.57 12.44
N PHE A 223 25.91 -25.24 12.28
CA PHE A 223 27.12 -24.47 12.55
C PHE A 223 27.54 -24.52 14.02
N ASN A 224 26.61 -24.44 14.97
CA ASN A 224 26.93 -24.56 16.40
C ASN A 224 27.53 -25.94 16.74
N LYS A 225 26.98 -27.03 16.20
CA LYS A 225 27.58 -28.38 16.36
C LYS A 225 28.99 -28.45 15.74
N LEU A 226 29.19 -27.84 14.57
CA LEU A 226 30.52 -27.76 13.95
C LEU A 226 31.51 -26.94 14.78
N LEU A 227 31.06 -25.91 15.52
CA LEU A 227 31.89 -25.16 16.47
C LEU A 227 32.19 -25.97 17.74
N GLU A 228 31.21 -26.70 18.28
CA GLU A 228 31.35 -27.53 19.49
C GLU A 228 32.35 -28.69 19.32
N PHE A 229 32.35 -29.35 18.16
CA PHE A 229 33.18 -30.55 17.93
C PHE A 229 34.53 -30.30 17.25
N ASN A 230 34.81 -29.09 16.76
CA ASN A 230 35.95 -28.84 15.87
C ASN A 230 36.99 -27.88 16.46
N THR A 231 37.82 -28.40 17.37
CA THR A 231 38.96 -27.71 18.00
C THR A 231 40.03 -27.22 17.00
N SER A 232 39.94 -27.60 15.71
CA SER A 232 40.89 -27.23 14.66
C SER A 232 40.52 -25.96 13.89
N ILE A 233 39.46 -25.23 14.27
CA ILE A 233 39.06 -23.98 13.60
C ILE A 233 40.06 -22.86 13.92
N LYS A 234 41.07 -22.71 13.06
CA LYS A 234 42.13 -21.70 13.19
C LYS A 234 41.67 -20.27 12.89
N LYS A 235 40.54 -20.08 12.21
CA LYS A 235 40.04 -18.75 11.81
C LYS A 235 38.53 -18.65 11.99
N LEU A 236 38.06 -17.61 12.68
CA LEU A 236 36.63 -17.26 12.73
C LEU A 236 36.37 -15.84 12.21
N CYS A 237 35.18 -15.69 11.63
CA CYS A 237 34.63 -14.44 11.10
C CYS A 237 33.20 -14.30 11.64
N PHE A 238 32.96 -13.27 12.44
CA PHE A 238 31.65 -12.98 13.03
C PHE A 238 31.01 -11.75 12.40
N PRO A 239 29.79 -11.87 11.83
CA PRO A 239 29.07 -10.74 11.27
C PRO A 239 28.55 -9.79 12.37
N PRO A 240 28.12 -8.56 12.00
CA PRO A 240 27.43 -7.66 12.91
C PRO A 240 26.15 -8.28 13.49
N GLY A 241 25.80 -7.91 14.72
CA GLY A 241 24.53 -8.30 15.35
C GLY A 241 24.57 -9.56 16.22
N LEU A 242 25.74 -10.21 16.38
CA LEU A 242 25.91 -11.17 17.49
C LEU A 242 25.83 -10.45 18.84
N SER A 243 25.11 -11.05 19.79
CA SER A 243 25.11 -10.62 21.20
C SER A 243 26.42 -10.99 21.89
N GLU A 244 26.79 -10.27 22.95
CA GLU A 244 27.96 -10.63 23.76
C GLU A 244 27.81 -12.06 24.32
N LYS A 245 26.61 -12.45 24.77
CA LYS A 245 26.34 -13.82 25.27
C LYS A 245 26.59 -14.91 24.22
N SER A 246 26.24 -14.65 22.95
CA SER A 246 26.54 -15.57 21.84
C SER A 246 28.05 -15.68 21.63
N LEU A 247 28.76 -14.55 21.62
CA LEU A 247 30.19 -14.49 21.41
C LEU A 247 30.98 -15.17 22.55
N THR A 248 30.63 -14.92 23.82
CA THR A 248 31.31 -15.52 24.98
C THR A 248 31.22 -17.04 24.97
N ASN A 249 30.05 -17.59 24.61
CA ASN A 249 29.83 -19.04 24.53
C ASN A 249 30.70 -19.71 23.45
N ILE A 250 30.89 -19.07 22.29
CA ILE A 250 31.74 -19.63 21.22
C ILE A 250 33.22 -19.54 21.60
N LEU A 251 33.65 -18.41 22.15
CA LEU A 251 35.04 -18.20 22.56
C LEU A 251 35.52 -19.18 23.64
N GLN A 252 34.65 -19.55 24.59
CA GLN A 252 34.95 -20.53 25.65
C GLN A 252 35.45 -21.89 25.12
N ASN A 253 34.98 -22.33 23.95
CA ASN A 253 35.31 -23.63 23.38
C ASN A 253 36.41 -23.57 22.29
N SER A 254 36.98 -22.38 22.03
CA SER A 254 37.78 -22.10 20.83
C SER A 254 39.31 -22.19 21.04
N GLU A 255 39.80 -23.15 21.83
CA GLU A 255 41.22 -23.22 22.24
C GLU A 255 42.25 -23.21 21.07
N GLY A 256 41.88 -23.67 19.88
CA GLY A 256 42.76 -23.73 18.70
C GLY A 256 42.78 -22.50 17.78
N MET A 257 42.04 -21.44 18.10
CA MET A 257 41.84 -20.31 17.17
C MET A 257 43.06 -19.40 17.05
N GLU A 258 43.57 -19.18 15.83
CA GLU A 258 44.74 -18.33 15.54
C GLU A 258 44.36 -16.92 15.04
N GLU A 259 43.24 -16.76 14.32
CA GLU A 259 42.75 -15.46 13.84
C GLU A 259 41.25 -15.28 14.10
N LEU A 260 40.87 -14.09 14.59
CA LEU A 260 39.48 -13.71 14.82
C LEU A 260 39.16 -12.38 14.14
N LEU A 261 38.20 -12.37 13.22
CA LEU A 261 37.55 -11.19 12.67
C LEU A 261 36.18 -11.03 13.33
N MET A 262 35.90 -9.89 13.97
CA MET A 262 34.62 -9.69 14.64
C MET A 262 34.14 -8.24 14.68
N THR A 263 32.83 -8.08 14.71
CA THR A 263 32.17 -6.82 15.09
C THR A 263 31.97 -6.81 16.61
N SER A 264 32.26 -5.70 17.27
CA SER A 264 31.96 -5.56 18.70
C SER A 264 30.44 -5.62 18.93
N PRO A 265 29.94 -6.48 19.85
CA PRO A 265 28.52 -6.54 20.15
C PRO A 265 27.99 -5.19 20.68
N SER A 266 26.79 -4.78 20.24
CA SER A 266 26.15 -3.53 20.69
C SER A 266 25.71 -3.57 22.17
N ASP A 267 25.64 -4.76 22.75
CA ASP A 267 25.37 -5.05 24.17
C ASP A 267 26.64 -5.33 24.99
N SER A 268 27.84 -5.17 24.41
CA SER A 268 29.08 -5.64 25.02
C SER A 268 29.47 -4.90 26.30
N THR A 269 29.77 -5.68 27.33
CA THR A 269 30.42 -5.25 28.59
C THR A 269 31.95 -5.48 28.58
N GLY A 270 32.50 -6.02 27.49
CA GLY A 270 33.91 -6.38 27.31
C GLY A 270 34.29 -7.76 27.84
N GLN A 271 33.32 -8.59 28.27
CA GLN A 271 33.61 -9.91 28.85
C GLN A 271 34.21 -10.87 27.84
N TRP A 272 33.84 -10.76 26.56
CA TRP A 272 34.40 -11.58 25.48
C TRP A 272 35.93 -11.43 25.35
N ALA A 273 36.50 -10.25 25.64
CA ALA A 273 37.93 -10.01 25.52
C ALA A 273 38.78 -10.85 26.50
N ARG A 274 38.19 -11.25 27.64
CA ARG A 274 38.81 -12.17 28.61
C ARG A 274 38.87 -13.63 28.14
N LEU A 275 37.97 -13.99 27.22
CA LEU A 275 37.78 -15.35 26.73
C LEU A 275 38.53 -15.59 25.41
N LEU A 276 39.33 -14.63 24.94
CA LEU A 276 40.14 -14.77 23.73
C LEU A 276 41.23 -15.83 23.96
N PRO A 277 41.18 -16.98 23.24
CA PRO A 277 42.02 -18.14 23.53
C PRO A 277 43.51 -17.78 23.40
N SER A 278 44.38 -18.39 24.21
CA SER A 278 45.81 -18.04 24.32
C SER A 278 46.59 -18.25 23.01
N SER A 279 46.09 -19.13 22.15
CA SER A 279 46.55 -19.42 20.79
C SER A 279 46.33 -18.29 19.77
N LEU A 280 45.44 -17.34 20.05
CA LEU A 280 45.09 -16.25 19.12
C LEU A 280 46.30 -15.35 18.83
N LYS A 281 46.63 -15.24 17.54
CA LYS A 281 47.75 -14.46 16.99
C LYS A 281 47.27 -13.17 16.32
N LYS A 282 46.03 -13.14 15.83
CA LYS A 282 45.40 -11.95 15.23
C LYS A 282 43.97 -11.75 15.74
N LEU A 283 43.65 -10.50 16.09
CA LEU A 283 42.30 -10.03 16.40
C LEU A 283 42.01 -8.78 15.54
N ASP A 284 41.09 -8.86 14.59
CA ASP A 284 40.52 -7.70 13.89
C ASP A 284 39.14 -7.36 14.53
N VAL A 285 39.02 -6.19 15.17
CA VAL A 285 37.80 -5.70 15.83
C VAL A 285 37.21 -4.50 15.08
N PHE A 286 35.92 -4.57 14.78
CA PHE A 286 35.12 -3.44 14.27
C PHE A 286 34.24 -2.83 15.35
N GLY A 287 33.92 -1.53 15.22
CA GLY A 287 32.91 -0.87 16.06
C GLY A 287 31.50 -1.49 15.91
N PRO A 288 30.57 -1.28 16.85
CA PRO A 288 29.25 -1.88 16.79
C PRO A 288 28.47 -1.51 15.51
N GLY A 289 27.96 -2.52 14.82
CA GLY A 289 27.22 -2.38 13.56
C GLY A 289 28.09 -2.21 12.29
N GLU A 290 29.42 -2.17 12.41
CA GLU A 290 30.34 -1.97 11.29
C GLU A 290 30.85 -3.28 10.69
N THR A 291 30.79 -3.41 9.36
CA THR A 291 31.32 -4.57 8.63
C THR A 291 32.60 -4.22 7.85
N GLY A 292 33.49 -5.19 7.67
CA GLY A 292 34.56 -5.07 6.68
C GLY A 292 35.58 -6.19 6.69
N GLU A 293 36.45 -6.17 5.68
CA GLU A 293 37.46 -7.22 5.45
C GLU A 293 38.60 -7.22 6.50
N PRO A 294 39.25 -8.39 6.74
CA PRO A 294 40.50 -8.47 7.49
C PRO A 294 41.58 -7.58 6.89
N VAL A 295 42.44 -6.94 7.70
CA VAL A 295 43.59 -6.21 7.13
C VAL A 295 44.68 -7.19 6.70
N PRO A 296 45.18 -7.14 5.45
CA PRO A 296 46.47 -7.72 5.09
C PRO A 296 47.57 -6.87 5.75
N LEU A 297 48.15 -7.38 6.83
CA LEU A 297 49.22 -6.70 7.55
C LEU A 297 50.57 -7.00 6.89
N ASN A 298 51.26 -5.98 6.39
CA ASN A 298 52.56 -6.09 5.71
C ASN A 298 53.67 -6.68 6.59
N ARG A 299 53.49 -6.66 7.92
CA ARG A 299 54.31 -7.36 8.92
C ARG A 299 53.42 -7.73 10.11
N ARG A 300 53.75 -8.81 10.79
CA ARG A 300 53.29 -9.12 12.15
C ARG A 300 54.54 -9.39 13.02
N PRO A 301 54.53 -9.10 14.32
CA PRO A 301 55.51 -9.66 15.25
C PRO A 301 55.45 -11.20 15.20
N ASP A 302 56.61 -11.85 15.35
CA ASP A 302 56.72 -13.32 15.27
C ASP A 302 56.10 -14.05 16.49
N HIS A 303 55.61 -13.30 17.48
CA HIS A 303 55.04 -13.78 18.73
C HIS A 303 54.01 -12.80 19.30
N GLY A 304 53.16 -13.27 20.23
CA GLY A 304 52.12 -12.47 20.87
C GLY A 304 50.86 -12.26 20.02
N LEU A 305 49.97 -11.38 20.49
CA LEU A 305 48.73 -11.03 19.79
C LEU A 305 48.92 -9.73 18.97
N THR A 306 48.53 -9.77 17.70
CA THR A 306 48.36 -8.57 16.88
C THR A 306 46.90 -8.15 16.86
N VAL A 307 46.60 -6.96 17.38
CA VAL A 307 45.26 -6.35 17.36
C VAL A 307 45.16 -5.34 16.22
N VAL A 308 44.05 -5.40 15.51
CA VAL A 308 43.64 -4.43 14.50
C VAL A 308 42.28 -3.87 14.92
N ILE A 309 42.14 -2.55 14.97
CA ILE A 309 40.92 -1.86 15.39
C ILE A 309 40.43 -0.97 14.24
N LYS A 310 39.15 -1.11 13.86
CA LYS A 310 38.51 -0.36 12.77
C LYS A 310 37.19 0.28 13.19
N ARG A 311 36.97 1.54 12.82
CA ARG A 311 35.70 2.28 13.03
C ARG A 311 35.15 2.23 14.47
N ALA A 312 36.01 1.97 15.45
CA ALA A 312 35.66 1.91 16.86
C ALA A 312 35.44 3.31 17.47
N GLY A 313 34.69 3.35 18.57
CA GLY A 313 34.65 4.46 19.52
C GLY A 313 35.35 4.10 20.84
N ASP A 314 35.41 5.05 21.76
CA ASP A 314 36.01 4.91 23.10
C ASP A 314 35.51 3.68 23.87
N ASP A 315 34.25 3.30 23.67
CA ASP A 315 33.59 2.12 24.26
C ASP A 315 34.35 0.82 24.01
N VAL A 316 34.70 0.56 22.74
CA VAL A 316 35.48 -0.64 22.36
C VAL A 316 36.94 -0.48 22.78
N ILE A 317 37.50 0.73 22.71
CA ILE A 317 38.88 1.00 23.11
C ILE A 317 39.12 0.71 24.60
N ASP A 318 38.21 1.13 25.47
CA ASP A 318 38.33 0.94 26.91
C ASP A 318 38.13 -0.53 27.32
N GLN A 319 37.28 -1.28 26.63
CA GLN A 319 37.16 -2.74 26.81
C GLN A 319 38.46 -3.46 26.45
N LEU A 320 39.05 -3.14 25.29
CA LEU A 320 40.31 -3.74 24.83
C LEU A 320 41.50 -3.34 25.73
N ALA A 321 41.54 -2.08 26.19
CA ALA A 321 42.54 -1.60 27.13
C ALA A 321 42.51 -2.38 28.46
N LYS A 322 41.31 -2.61 28.99
CA LYS A 322 41.11 -3.25 30.31
C LYS A 322 41.52 -4.73 30.34
N GLU A 323 41.34 -5.46 29.24
CA GLU A 323 41.40 -6.94 29.26
C GLU A 323 42.56 -7.56 28.45
N LEU A 324 43.16 -6.87 27.46
CA LEU A 324 44.21 -7.47 26.61
C LEU A 324 45.64 -7.36 27.18
N GLY A 325 45.93 -6.30 27.92
CA GLY A 325 47.16 -6.12 28.72
C GLY A 325 48.49 -6.42 28.00
N PRO A 326 49.42 -7.17 28.62
CA PRO A 326 50.79 -7.38 28.11
C PRO A 326 50.87 -8.29 26.89
N ARG A 327 49.79 -8.98 26.51
CA ARG A 327 49.79 -9.98 25.43
C ARG A 327 49.91 -9.37 24.04
N VAL A 328 49.55 -8.10 23.89
CA VAL A 328 49.53 -7.41 22.59
C VAL A 328 50.92 -6.90 22.24
N THR A 329 51.50 -7.51 21.21
CA THR A 329 52.80 -7.13 20.63
C THR A 329 52.63 -6.24 19.40
N GLY A 330 51.51 -6.34 18.69
CA GLY A 330 51.17 -5.49 17.55
C GLY A 330 49.84 -4.77 17.74
N LEU A 331 49.79 -3.45 17.55
CA LEU A 331 48.56 -2.66 17.52
C LEU A 331 48.43 -1.90 16.21
N ASN A 332 47.30 -2.00 15.54
CA ASN A 332 47.02 -1.26 14.31
C ASN A 332 45.62 -0.63 14.40
N MET A 333 45.50 0.69 14.28
CA MET A 333 44.22 1.40 14.39
C MET A 333 43.93 2.23 13.15
N PHE A 334 42.79 1.96 12.49
CA PHE A 334 42.47 2.51 11.17
C PHE A 334 41.03 3.03 11.08
N SER A 335 40.84 4.23 10.54
CA SER A 335 39.50 4.81 10.32
C SER A 335 38.64 4.85 11.57
N CYS A 336 39.22 5.26 12.71
CA CYS A 336 38.56 5.37 14.03
C CYS A 336 38.36 6.85 14.44
N PRO A 337 37.52 7.65 13.72
CA PRO A 337 37.36 9.08 13.99
C PRO A 337 36.58 9.40 15.28
N ARG A 338 36.01 8.39 15.94
CA ARG A 338 35.24 8.52 17.19
C ARG A 338 36.06 8.27 18.45
N VAL A 339 37.36 7.95 18.31
CA VAL A 339 38.27 7.71 19.44
C VAL A 339 38.85 9.02 19.94
N THR A 340 38.76 9.25 21.25
CA THR A 340 39.36 10.42 21.91
C THR A 340 40.81 10.17 22.30
N ALA A 341 41.55 11.27 22.50
CA ALA A 341 42.91 11.22 23.06
C ALA A 341 42.99 10.47 24.40
N GLY A 342 41.95 10.56 25.24
CA GLY A 342 41.88 9.91 26.55
C GLY A 342 41.75 8.39 26.45
N ALA A 343 40.88 7.87 25.56
CA ALA A 343 40.76 6.44 25.34
C ALA A 343 42.02 5.86 24.65
N LEU A 344 42.57 6.57 23.65
CA LEU A 344 43.84 6.18 23.03
C LEU A 344 44.98 6.12 24.07
N GLN A 345 45.07 7.11 24.98
CA GLN A 345 46.04 7.09 26.07
C GLN A 345 45.83 5.89 27.00
N ARG A 346 44.59 5.55 27.39
CA ARG A 346 44.29 4.39 28.24
C ARG A 346 44.72 3.08 27.58
N LEU A 347 44.41 2.89 26.29
CA LEU A 347 44.84 1.73 25.50
C LEU A 347 46.37 1.60 25.46
N LEU A 348 47.07 2.65 25.03
CA LEU A 348 48.54 2.64 24.93
C LEU A 348 49.24 2.52 26.30
N SER A 349 48.56 2.90 27.39
CA SER A 349 49.04 2.70 28.77
C SER A 349 48.90 1.24 29.24
N ALA A 350 47.80 0.57 28.88
CA ALA A 350 47.52 -0.80 29.32
C ALA A 350 48.20 -1.88 28.45
N LEU A 351 48.41 -1.62 27.16
CA LEU A 351 49.12 -2.52 26.26
C LEU A 351 50.63 -2.42 26.46
N THR A 352 51.16 -3.12 27.46
CA THR A 352 52.55 -2.97 27.92
C THR A 352 53.58 -3.73 27.07
N GLY A 353 53.13 -4.70 26.26
CA GLY A 353 53.99 -5.58 25.44
C GLY A 353 54.29 -5.10 24.01
N LEU A 354 53.86 -3.88 23.63
CA LEU A 354 53.88 -3.40 22.25
C LEU A 354 55.31 -3.33 21.64
N GLU A 355 55.50 -4.02 20.52
CA GLU A 355 56.68 -3.94 19.64
C GLU A 355 56.39 -3.12 18.36
N ASP A 356 55.24 -3.36 17.71
CA ASP A 356 54.83 -2.70 16.45
C ASP A 356 53.52 -1.93 16.67
N VAL A 357 53.51 -0.61 16.44
CA VAL A 357 52.31 0.25 16.59
C VAL A 357 52.05 1.05 15.32
N THR A 358 50.81 1.00 14.81
CA THR A 358 50.32 1.77 13.66
C THR A 358 49.07 2.56 14.03
N LEU A 359 49.12 3.90 13.94
CA LEU A 359 47.97 4.79 14.17
C LEU A 359 47.66 5.57 12.88
N GLY A 360 46.61 5.18 12.15
CA GLY A 360 46.23 5.80 10.88
C GLY A 360 45.68 7.22 11.05
N GLY A 361 45.83 8.08 10.02
CA GLY A 361 45.62 9.53 10.12
C GLY A 361 44.23 10.01 10.54
N SER A 362 43.21 9.14 10.49
CA SER A 362 41.90 9.37 11.12
C SER A 362 41.96 9.66 12.62
N LEU A 363 43.06 9.27 13.29
CA LEU A 363 43.31 9.49 14.71
C LEU A 363 44.05 10.80 15.02
N SER A 364 44.31 11.69 14.06
CA SER A 364 45.14 12.89 14.29
C SER A 364 44.71 13.70 15.52
N GLY A 365 43.41 13.99 15.69
CA GLY A 365 42.88 14.68 16.88
C GLY A 365 42.94 13.89 18.20
N ALA A 366 43.26 12.59 18.16
CA ALA A 366 43.53 11.76 19.33
C ALA A 366 45.03 11.63 19.63
N ILE A 367 45.91 11.80 18.64
CA ILE A 367 47.37 11.66 18.76
C ILE A 367 47.94 12.94 19.41
N THR A 368 47.90 12.96 20.74
CA THR A 368 48.31 14.08 21.60
C THR A 368 49.61 13.81 22.35
N ASP A 369 50.17 14.84 23.00
CA ASP A 369 51.39 14.74 23.82
C ASP A 369 51.16 13.70 24.95
N ALA A 370 49.93 13.61 25.48
CA ALA A 370 49.53 12.67 26.52
C ALA A 370 49.36 11.21 26.02
N SER A 371 48.72 11.00 24.85
CA SER A 371 48.57 9.65 24.30
C SER A 371 49.89 9.06 23.81
N LEU A 372 50.79 9.88 23.26
CA LEU A 372 52.14 9.45 22.90
C LEU A 372 53.03 9.24 24.14
N ALA A 373 52.83 10.00 25.22
CA ALA A 373 53.54 9.79 26.48
C ALA A 373 53.26 8.42 27.12
N ALA A 374 52.12 7.79 26.86
CA ALA A 374 51.81 6.42 27.28
C ALA A 374 52.72 5.35 26.63
N LEU A 375 53.44 5.71 25.56
CA LEU A 375 54.46 4.87 24.92
C LEU A 375 55.90 5.24 25.34
N HIS A 376 56.12 6.30 26.11
CA HIS A 376 57.47 6.67 26.57
C HIS A 376 58.08 5.56 27.42
N GLY A 377 59.36 5.25 27.16
CA GLY A 377 60.11 4.23 27.91
C GLY A 377 59.67 2.78 27.65
N ARG A 378 58.76 2.51 26.70
CA ARG A 378 58.46 1.16 26.23
C ARG A 378 59.72 0.55 25.61
N SER A 379 60.38 -0.35 26.35
CA SER A 379 61.65 -0.94 25.99
C SER A 379 61.58 -1.98 24.86
N GLN A 380 60.38 -2.38 24.44
CA GLN A 380 60.17 -3.35 23.36
C GLN A 380 59.70 -2.72 22.03
N LEU A 381 59.31 -1.43 22.02
CA LEU A 381 58.81 -0.77 20.81
C LEU A 381 59.92 -0.70 19.75
N ARG A 382 59.72 -1.38 18.61
CA ARG A 382 60.63 -1.50 17.46
C ARG A 382 60.18 -0.69 16.26
N LYS A 383 58.87 -0.68 15.99
CA LYS A 383 58.26 0.08 14.89
C LYS A 383 57.14 0.98 15.40
N MET A 384 57.19 2.24 15.00
CA MET A 384 56.08 3.18 15.11
C MET A 384 55.67 3.61 13.71
N GLN A 385 54.37 3.64 13.43
CA GLN A 385 53.80 4.23 12.23
C GLN A 385 52.70 5.21 12.62
N LEU A 386 52.82 6.44 12.14
CA LEU A 386 51.86 7.52 12.31
C LEU A 386 51.38 7.94 10.92
N GLY A 387 50.07 7.88 10.70
CA GLY A 387 49.45 8.07 9.40
C GLY A 387 49.33 6.78 8.57
N GLN A 388 48.63 6.88 7.44
CA GLN A 388 48.51 5.82 6.44
C GLN A 388 48.39 6.40 5.03
N ARG A 389 48.73 5.62 4.00
CA ARG A 389 48.45 5.99 2.61
C ARG A 389 46.97 6.33 2.42
N GLY A 390 46.69 7.47 1.81
CA GLY A 390 45.34 8.01 1.59
C GLY A 390 44.76 8.81 2.77
N VAL A 391 45.27 8.69 4.00
CA VAL A 391 44.84 9.51 5.14
C VAL A 391 46.06 9.97 5.94
N LEU A 392 46.58 11.14 5.58
CA LEU A 392 47.74 11.76 6.23
C LEU A 392 47.43 12.19 7.66
N CYS A 393 48.46 12.23 8.50
CA CYS A 393 48.41 12.99 9.75
C CYS A 393 48.61 14.48 9.48
N THR A 394 47.72 15.31 10.04
CA THR A 394 47.70 16.78 9.86
C THR A 394 48.14 17.55 11.10
N ASP A 395 47.81 17.04 12.28
CA ASP A 395 48.22 17.59 13.57
C ASP A 395 48.77 16.46 14.44
N ILE A 396 50.07 16.52 14.74
CA ILE A 396 50.78 15.63 15.66
C ILE A 396 51.81 16.48 16.43
N PRO A 397 51.90 16.36 17.76
CA PRO A 397 52.87 17.10 18.54
C PRO A 397 54.29 16.55 18.33
N VAL A 398 55.05 17.30 17.54
CA VAL A 398 56.47 17.11 17.21
C VAL A 398 57.32 16.82 18.46
N THR A 399 56.99 17.47 19.59
CA THR A 399 57.65 17.30 20.89
C THR A 399 57.53 15.89 21.46
N ALA A 400 56.32 15.30 21.48
CA ALA A 400 56.15 13.92 21.92
C ALA A 400 56.73 12.91 20.92
N VAL A 401 56.66 13.14 19.61
CA VAL A 401 57.33 12.25 18.63
C VAL A 401 58.84 12.20 18.89
N SER A 402 59.49 13.35 19.11
CA SER A 402 60.92 13.40 19.44
C SER A 402 61.24 12.70 20.78
N ARG A 403 60.48 12.99 21.85
CA ARG A 403 60.62 12.32 23.17
C ARG A 403 60.37 10.80 23.10
N LEU A 404 59.40 10.36 22.32
CA LEU A 404 59.09 8.94 22.10
C LEU A 404 60.27 8.23 21.43
N VAL A 405 60.82 8.80 20.35
CA VAL A 405 61.99 8.23 19.68
C VAL A 405 63.17 8.13 20.63
N VAL A 406 63.47 9.17 21.42
CA VAL A 406 64.58 9.16 22.38
C VAL A 406 64.39 8.11 23.49
N THR A 407 63.18 8.00 24.05
CA THR A 407 62.92 7.09 25.19
C THR A 407 62.76 5.62 24.79
N CYS A 408 62.20 5.32 23.62
CA CYS A 408 62.11 3.95 23.10
C CYS A 408 63.43 3.51 22.43
N ARG A 409 64.41 3.08 23.24
CA ARG A 409 65.76 2.72 22.77
C ARG A 409 65.84 1.62 21.70
N LYS A 410 64.83 0.74 21.61
CA LYS A 410 64.74 -0.31 20.58
C LYS A 410 63.96 0.11 19.32
N LEU A 411 63.44 1.34 19.25
CA LEU A 411 62.72 1.82 18.08
C LEU A 411 63.70 2.02 16.92
N GLU A 412 63.59 1.15 15.93
CA GLU A 412 64.45 1.05 14.74
C GLU A 412 63.83 1.76 13.54
N ALA A 413 62.49 1.78 13.44
CA ALA A 413 61.78 2.41 12.34
C ALA A 413 60.63 3.31 12.83
N LEU A 414 60.60 4.55 12.33
CA LEU A 414 59.48 5.48 12.44
C LEU A 414 58.97 5.77 11.03
N ILE A 415 57.78 5.25 10.69
CA ILE A 415 57.05 5.59 9.46
C ILE A 415 56.13 6.78 9.74
N PHE A 416 56.19 7.81 8.91
CA PHE A 416 55.52 9.08 9.13
C PHE A 416 54.82 9.54 7.84
N ASP A 417 53.57 9.10 7.68
CA ASP A 417 52.70 9.42 6.56
C ASP A 417 51.89 10.71 6.89
N ALA A 418 52.57 11.86 6.85
CA ALA A 418 52.05 13.17 7.25
C ALA A 418 52.23 14.25 6.15
N THR A 419 51.84 15.50 6.42
CA THR A 419 52.12 16.63 5.52
C THR A 419 53.61 16.94 5.42
N GLU A 420 54.02 17.62 4.35
CA GLU A 420 55.42 17.98 4.06
C GLU A 420 56.06 18.83 5.18
N GLU A 421 55.31 19.81 5.67
CA GLU A 421 55.72 20.73 6.74
C GLU A 421 55.86 20.00 8.08
N LEU A 422 54.94 19.06 8.36
CA LEU A 422 54.95 18.28 9.59
C LEU A 422 56.09 17.24 9.57
N CYS A 423 56.32 16.58 8.42
CA CYS A 423 57.48 15.72 8.19
C CYS A 423 58.81 16.47 8.38
N GLN A 424 58.96 17.68 7.83
CA GLN A 424 60.17 18.48 8.02
C GLN A 424 60.34 18.91 9.48
N ARG A 425 59.26 19.37 10.15
CA ARG A 425 59.33 19.76 11.58
C ARG A 425 59.70 18.58 12.49
N VAL A 426 59.21 17.37 12.20
CA VAL A 426 59.62 16.16 12.91
C VAL A 426 61.08 15.82 12.62
N LEU A 427 61.52 15.83 11.35
CA LEU A 427 62.92 15.60 11.00
C LEU A 427 63.87 16.58 11.71
N ASP A 428 63.57 17.88 11.67
CA ASP A 428 64.33 18.93 12.35
C ASP A 428 64.37 18.73 13.88
N ALA A 429 63.33 18.14 14.48
CA ALA A 429 63.27 17.85 15.91
C ALA A 429 63.94 16.53 16.30
N LEU A 430 64.09 15.59 15.36
CA LEU A 430 64.83 14.34 15.54
C LEU A 430 66.34 14.56 15.34
N VAL A 431 66.75 15.37 14.35
CA VAL A 431 68.16 15.71 14.09
C VAL A 431 68.80 16.49 15.25
N ARG A 432 67.99 17.23 16.03
CA ARG A 432 68.42 17.91 17.27
C ARG A 432 68.31 17.04 18.52
N ALA A 433 67.76 15.83 18.44
CA ALA A 433 67.60 14.93 19.58
C ALA A 433 68.76 13.94 19.66
N ASP A 434 69.35 13.80 20.84
CA ASP A 434 70.31 12.72 21.09
C ASP A 434 69.57 11.38 21.18
N LEU A 435 69.70 10.55 20.14
CA LEU A 435 69.14 9.20 20.12
C LEU A 435 69.96 8.22 20.97
N GLY A 436 71.12 8.64 21.45
CA GLY A 436 72.01 7.93 22.34
C GLY A 436 72.57 6.64 21.73
N LYS A 437 72.68 5.63 22.60
CA LYS A 437 73.18 4.30 22.27
C LYS A 437 72.08 3.26 22.41
N ARG A 438 72.17 2.21 21.59
CA ARG A 438 71.40 0.97 21.78
C ARG A 438 71.87 0.25 23.06
N ASP A 439 71.10 -0.74 23.50
CA ASP A 439 71.43 -1.54 24.70
C ASP A 439 72.74 -2.33 24.56
N ASP A 440 73.27 -2.50 23.34
CA ASP A 440 74.60 -3.10 23.05
C ASP A 440 75.75 -2.07 23.04
N GLY A 441 75.49 -0.83 23.42
CA GLY A 441 76.48 0.26 23.50
C GLY A 441 76.85 0.92 22.16
N LYS A 442 76.34 0.44 21.02
CA LYS A 442 76.58 1.07 19.71
C LYS A 442 75.74 2.35 19.54
N PRO A 443 76.21 3.35 18.77
CA PRO A 443 75.37 4.47 18.33
C PRO A 443 74.08 3.97 17.68
N ARG A 444 72.95 4.61 17.98
CA ARG A 444 71.65 4.20 17.46
C ARG A 444 71.34 4.91 16.14
N THR A 445 70.98 4.15 15.13
CA THR A 445 70.41 4.67 13.87
C THR A 445 68.90 4.42 13.84
N LEU A 446 68.11 5.47 13.64
CA LEU A 446 66.69 5.38 13.31
C LEU A 446 66.51 5.39 11.78
N ARG A 447 65.66 4.51 11.25
CA ARG A 447 65.10 4.64 9.91
C ARG A 447 63.85 5.52 9.98
N PHE A 448 63.88 6.69 9.38
CA PHE A 448 62.74 7.60 9.28
C PHE A 448 62.13 7.48 7.88
N GLU A 449 60.96 6.86 7.77
CA GLU A 449 60.32 6.57 6.48
C GLU A 449 59.19 7.57 6.21
N VAL A 450 59.22 8.21 5.05
CA VAL A 450 58.21 9.19 4.64
C VAL A 450 57.70 8.89 3.23
N LEU A 451 56.45 9.26 2.96
CA LEU A 451 55.80 9.03 1.66
C LEU A 451 56.63 9.59 0.49
N ALA A 452 56.67 8.84 -0.62
CA ALA A 452 57.43 9.19 -1.81
C ALA A 452 57.30 10.66 -2.30
N PRO A 453 56.11 11.30 -2.33
CA PRO A 453 55.99 12.71 -2.76
C PRO A 453 56.54 13.74 -1.77
N VAL A 454 56.68 13.36 -0.49
CA VAL A 454 57.31 14.18 0.55
C VAL A 454 58.83 13.96 0.55
N TYR A 455 59.27 12.71 0.36
CA TYR A 455 60.69 12.36 0.28
C TYR A 455 61.44 13.19 -0.77
N GLU A 456 60.89 13.44 -1.95
CA GLU A 456 61.60 14.22 -2.99
C GLU A 456 61.75 15.72 -2.67
N LYS A 457 61.04 16.23 -1.65
CA LYS A 457 60.95 17.67 -1.34
C LYS A 457 61.63 18.10 -0.04
N LEU A 458 61.75 17.19 0.93
CA LEU A 458 62.41 17.45 2.21
C LEU A 458 63.85 17.96 2.02
N LYS A 459 64.33 18.75 2.98
CA LYS A 459 65.65 19.39 2.89
C LYS A 459 66.77 18.37 3.13
N LYS A 460 67.65 18.24 2.14
CA LYS A 460 68.89 17.44 2.19
C LYS A 460 69.85 18.01 3.27
N PRO A 461 70.70 17.20 3.92
CA PRO A 461 71.04 15.81 3.62
C PRO A 461 70.04 14.76 4.15
N TRP A 462 70.05 13.58 3.52
CA TRP A 462 69.22 12.42 3.91
C TRP A 462 69.81 11.56 5.02
N PHE A 463 71.10 11.71 5.27
CA PHE A 463 71.86 10.96 6.25
C PHE A 463 72.42 11.91 7.30
N PHE A 464 71.95 11.73 8.53
CA PHE A 464 72.57 12.26 9.73
C PHE A 464 73.18 11.07 10.48
N SER A 465 74.16 11.31 11.36
CA SER A 465 74.91 10.24 12.05
C SER A 465 74.04 9.19 12.77
N SER A 466 72.85 9.59 13.20
CA SER A 466 71.87 8.75 13.92
C SER A 466 70.53 8.58 13.18
N ILE A 467 70.34 9.17 11.98
CA ILE A 467 69.06 9.13 11.25
C ILE A 467 69.30 8.88 9.76
N ASN A 468 68.66 7.82 9.25
CA ASN A 468 68.59 7.49 7.83
C ASN A 468 67.16 7.79 7.34
N VAL A 469 66.99 8.84 6.53
CA VAL A 469 65.70 9.17 5.92
C VAL A 469 65.50 8.31 4.67
N VAL A 470 64.39 7.56 4.61
CA VAL A 470 64.12 6.57 3.56
C VAL A 470 62.75 6.81 2.93
N LYS A 471 62.65 6.50 1.64
CA LYS A 471 61.42 6.62 0.84
C LYS A 471 60.48 5.44 1.10
N ASN A 472 59.26 5.72 1.59
CA ASN A 472 58.15 4.77 1.68
C ASN A 472 57.55 4.62 0.26
N THR A 473 57.86 3.51 -0.42
CA THR A 473 57.52 3.20 -1.83
C THR A 473 56.21 2.46 -1.98
#